data_AF-A0A0D0TX64-F1
#
_entry.id   AF-A0A0D0TX64-F1
#
_cell.length_a   1.000
_cell.length_b   1.000
_cell.length_c   1.000
_cell.angle_alpha   90.00
_cell.angle_beta   90.00
_cell.angle_gamma   90.00
#
_symmetry.space_group_name_H-M   'P 1'
#
loop_
_entity.id
_entity.type
_entity.pdbx_description
1 polymer ?
#
loop_
_entity_poly.entity_id
_entity_poly.type
_entity_poly.pdbx_seq_one_letter_code
_entity_poly.pdbx_strand_id
1 'polypeptide(L)' 'MSSSFPEFLLLSATLFDALPSFPPIDDMLLLQLHTVFGPMLMSALQLIDRREGKAKLPRR' A
#
# COMPACT_ATOMS: atom_id res chain seq x y z
N MET A 1 -3.83 30.38 8.88
CA MET A 1 -4.64 29.16 8.66
C MET A 1 -3.70 27.97 8.74
N SER A 2 -3.51 27.39 9.92
CA SER A 2 -2.78 26.13 10.05
C SER A 2 -3.73 25.02 9.62
N SER A 3 -3.67 24.60 8.35
CA SER A 3 -4.35 23.39 7.92
C SER A 3 -3.80 22.25 8.78
N SER A 4 -4.55 21.81 9.78
CA SER A 4 -4.18 20.74 10.71
C SER A 4 -4.31 19.37 10.04
N PHE A 5 -4.03 19.28 8.74
CA PHE A 5 -3.91 18.00 8.08
C PHE A 5 -2.62 17.37 8.60
N PRO A 6 -2.70 16.19 9.23
CA PRO A 6 -1.52 15.45 9.63
C PRO A 6 -0.61 15.30 8.41
N GLU A 7 0.65 15.70 8.54
CA GLU A 7 1.67 15.54 7.50
C GLU A 7 1.70 14.10 6.96
N PHE A 8 1.43 13.14 7.83
CA PHE A 8 1.20 11.74 7.51
C PHE A 8 0.09 11.50 6.47
N LEU A 9 -1.06 12.17 6.58
CA LEU A 9 -2.17 12.03 5.63
C LEU A 9 -1.82 12.60 4.25
N LEU A 10 -1.10 13.72 4.22
CA LEU A 10 -0.64 14.29 2.96
C LEU A 10 0.40 13.40 2.27
N LEU A 11 1.36 12.89 3.04
CA LEU A 11 2.40 12.00 2.55
C LEU A 11 1.82 10.67 2.06
N SER A 12 0.92 10.05 2.82
CA SER A 12 0.26 8.80 2.42
C SER A 12 -0.60 8.98 1.17
N ALA A 13 -1.37 10.06 1.06
CA ALA A 13 -2.13 10.36 -0.17
C ALA A 13 -1.22 10.49 -1.40
N THR A 14 -0.11 11.22 -1.25
CA THR A 14 0.86 11.40 -2.35
C THR A 14 1.50 10.08 -2.78
N LEU A 15 1.86 9.22 -1.81
CA LEU A 15 2.43 7.90 -2.13
C LEU A 15 1.40 6.95 -2.75
N PHE A 16 0.13 7.04 -2.35
CA PHE A 16 -0.95 6.26 -2.98
C PHE A 16 -1.26 6.73 -4.40
N ASP A 17 -1.23 8.03 -4.68
CA ASP A 17 -1.42 8.58 -6.03
C ASP A 17 -0.24 8.21 -6.97
N ALA A 18 0.95 8.02 -6.41
CA ALA A 18 2.14 7.58 -7.16
C ALA A 18 2.12 6.07 -7.48
N LEU A 19 1.20 5.28 -6.90
CA LEU A 19 1.11 3.86 -7.20
C LEU A 19 0.67 3.64 -8.65
N PRO A 20 1.36 2.77 -9.40
CA PRO A 20 0.91 2.42 -10.74
C PRO A 20 -0.39 1.62 -10.67
N SER A 21 -1.29 1.82 -11.65
CA SER A 21 -2.57 1.09 -11.72
C SER A 21 -2.40 -0.41 -11.94
N PHE A 22 -1.23 -0.85 -12.41
CA PHE A 22 -0.87 -2.24 -12.61
C PHE A 22 0.58 -2.49 -12.17
N PRO A 23 0.90 -3.68 -11.64
CA PRO A 23 2.28 -4.02 -11.31
C PRO A 23 3.19 -3.99 -12.55
N PRO A 24 4.52 -3.81 -12.38
CA PRO A 24 5.24 -3.83 -11.10
C PRO A 24 5.18 -2.49 -10.35
N ILE A 25 5.11 -2.56 -9.02
CA ILE A 25 5.34 -1.41 -8.15
C ILE A 25 6.85 -1.19 -8.05
N ASP A 26 7.30 0.05 -8.18
CA ASP A 26 8.71 0.41 -8.04
C ASP A 26 9.21 0.15 -6.61
N ASP A 27 10.40 -0.46 -6.48
CA ASP A 27 11.02 -0.79 -5.19
C ASP A 27 11.28 0.46 -4.35
N MET A 28 11.58 1.59 -4.99
CA MET A 28 11.77 2.87 -4.29
C MET A 28 10.45 3.34 -3.64
N LEU A 29 9.34 3.22 -4.36
CA LEU A 29 8.02 3.59 -3.85
C LEU A 29 7.57 2.64 -2.73
N LEU A 30 7.85 1.34 -2.88
CA LEU A 30 7.60 0.34 -1.84
C LEU A 30 8.40 0.65 -0.56
N LEU A 31 9.66 1.06 -0.71
CA LEU A 31 10.51 1.46 0.41
C LEU A 31 9.97 2.72 1.11
N GLN A 32 9.52 3.73 0.35
CA GLN A 32 8.90 4.94 0.92
C GLN A 32 7.62 4.62 1.68
N LEU A 33 6.75 3.78 1.11
CA LEU A 33 5.55 3.28 1.79
C LEU A 33 5.94 2.53 3.07
N HIS A 34 6.98 1.70 3.03
CA HIS A 34 7.45 0.99 4.21
C HIS A 34 7.99 1.93 5.29
N THR A 35 8.66 3.03 4.94
CA THR A 35 9.10 4.04 5.92
C THR A 35 7.91 4.71 6.61
N VAL A 36 6.81 4.94 5.89
CA VAL A 36 5.61 5.62 6.42
C VAL A 36 4.71 4.70 7.23
N PHE A 37 4.45 3.50 6.73
CA PHE A 37 3.49 2.54 7.32
C PHE A 37 4.17 1.45 8.16
N GLY A 38 5.49 1.25 8.00
CA GLY A 38 6.27 0.28 8.74
C GLY A 38 5.70 -1.15 8.67
N PRO A 39 5.63 -1.86 9.81
CA PRO A 39 5.07 -3.21 9.89
C PRO A 39 3.61 -3.34 9.40
N MET A 40 2.84 -2.24 9.40
CA MET A 40 1.46 -2.24 8.95
C MET A 40 1.36 -2.51 7.44
N LEU A 41 2.30 -1.99 6.65
CA LEU A 41 2.36 -2.24 5.21
C LEU A 41 2.54 -3.73 4.93
N MET A 42 3.51 -4.35 5.60
CA MET A 42 3.78 -5.78 5.43
C MET A 42 2.58 -6.64 5.85
N SER A 43 1.90 -6.25 6.94
CA SER A 43 0.66 -6.90 7.37
C SER A 43 -0.44 -6.79 6.31
N ALA A 44 -0.62 -5.62 5.69
CA ALA A 44 -1.58 -5.40 4.63
C ALA A 44 -1.25 -6.21 3.37
N LEU A 45 0.01 -6.23 2.94
CA LEU A 45 0.48 -7.02 1.79
C LEU A 45 0.24 -8.51 2.01
N GLN A 46 0.56 -9.03 3.20
CA GLN A 46 0.28 -10.43 3.57
C GLN A 46 -1.22 -10.76 3.56
N LEU A 47 -2.08 -9.82 3.95
CA LEU A 47 -3.53 -9.99 3.89
C LEU A 47 -4.05 -10.04 2.46
N ILE A 48 -3.49 -9.24 1.55
CA ILE A 48 -3.85 -9.23 0.12
C ILE A 48 -3.40 -10.54 -0.54
N ASP A 49 -2.16 -10.97 -0.32
CA ASP A 49 -1.61 -12.21 -0.86
C ASP A 49 -2.46 -13.44 -0.45
N ARG A 50 -2.89 -13.48 0.82
CA ARG A 50 -3.83 -14.49 1.32
C ARG A 50 -5.21 -14.46 0.65
N ARG A 51 -5.67 -13.29 0.19
CA ARG A 51 -6.96 -13.15 -0.53
C ARG A 51 -6.82 -13.63 -1.97
N GLU A 52 -5.73 -13.30 -2.66
CA GLU A 52 -5.47 -13.78 -4.01
C GLU A 52 -5.31 -15.31 -4.07
N GLY A 53 -4.61 -15.89 -3.09
CA GLY A 53 -4.48 -17.35 -2.96
C GLY A 53 -5.81 -18.08 -2.70
N LYS A 54 -6.82 -17.40 -2.12
CA LYS A 54 -8.17 -17.95 -1.88
C LYS A 54 -9.13 -17.70 -3.05
N ALA A 55 -8.89 -16.67 -3.86
CA ALA A 55 -9.69 -16.39 -5.06
C ALA A 55 -9.51 -17.46 -6.15
N LYS A 56 -8.40 -18.22 -6.11
CA LYS A 56 -8.15 -19.39 -6.97
C LYS A 56 -8.60 -20.72 -6.34
N LEU A 57 -9.84 -20.79 -5.82
CA LEU A 57 -10.50 -22.09 -5.64
C LEU A 57 -11.44 -22.33 -6.83
N PRO A 58 -11.12 -23.25 -7.76
CA PRO A 58 -12.05 -23.64 -8.80
C PRO A 58 -13.20 -24.39 -8.12
N ARG A 59 -14.39 -23.78 -8.08
CA ARG A 59 -15.62 -24.52 -7.78
C ARG A 59 -16.13 -25.12 -9.08
N ARG A 60 -15.77 -26.39 -9.26
CA ARG A 60 -16.32 -27.39 -10.17
C ARG A 60 -15.99 -27.23 -11.65
#